data_AF-A0AAI8BS48-F1
#
_entry.id   AF-A0AAI8BS48-F1
#
_cell.length_a   1.000
_cell.length_b   1.000
_cell.length_c   1.000
_cell.angle_alpha   90.00
_cell.angle_beta   90.00
_cell.angle_gamma   90.00
#
_symmetry.space_group_name_H-M   'P 1'
#
loop_
_entity.id
_entity.type
_entity.pdbx_description
1 polymer ?
#
loop_
_entity_poly.entity_id
_entity_poly.type
_entity_poly.pdbx_seq_one_letter_code
_entity_poly.pdbx_strand_id
1 'polypeptide(L)' 'MKMKFMEEADMFRPSLLILTILFGLLAFFGPTDGSLGMISQLMFGIFASLLVLYFVLKFIQKRKK' A
#
# COMPACT_ATOMS: atom_id res chain seq x y z
N MET A 1 -3.21 -0.89 24.51
CA MET A 1 -3.09 0.53 24.12
C MET A 1 -3.06 0.61 22.59
N LYS A 2 -4.05 1.27 21.95
CA LYS A 2 -4.04 1.46 20.48
C LYS A 2 -3.07 2.61 20.22
N MET A 3 -2.01 2.38 19.45
CA MET A 3 -1.06 3.44 19.11
C MET A 3 -1.78 4.44 18.20
N LYS A 4 -1.71 5.75 18.48
CA LYS A 4 -2.34 6.82 17.66
C LYS A 4 -2.06 6.65 16.16
N PHE A 5 -0.84 6.24 15.82
CA PHE A 5 -0.42 5.92 14.45
C PHE A 5 -1.28 4.84 13.76
N MET A 6 -1.72 3.80 14.50
CA MET A 6 -2.56 2.73 13.91
C MET A 6 -3.99 3.20 13.64
N GLU A 7 -4.49 4.22 14.33
CA GLU A 7 -5.81 4.82 14.03
C GLU A 7 -5.76 5.65 12.75
N GLU A 8 -4.71 6.46 12.59
CA GLU A 8 -4.45 7.21 11.35
C GLU A 8 -4.23 6.25 10.16
N ALA A 9 -3.44 5.19 10.36
CA ALA A 9 -3.20 4.18 9.33
C ALA A 9 -4.46 3.39 8.98
N ASP A 10 -5.35 3.12 9.95
CA ASP A 10 -6.65 2.47 9.69
C ASP A 10 -7.56 3.34 8.80
N MET A 11 -7.55 4.66 9.00
CA MET A 11 -8.29 5.61 8.16
C MET A 11 -7.71 5.70 6.74
N PHE A 12 -6.38 5.63 6.59
CA PHE A 12 -5.70 5.71 5.29
C PHE A 12 -5.72 4.40 4.50
N ARG A 13 -5.95 3.25 5.16
CA ARG A 13 -5.94 1.91 4.56
C ARG A 13 -6.77 1.78 3.27
N PRO A 14 -8.03 2.26 3.20
CA PRO A 14 -8.84 2.11 2.00
C PRO A 14 -8.20 2.80 0.80
N SER A 15 -7.71 4.03 0.97
CA SER A 15 -7.02 4.78 -0.07
C SER A 15 -5.75 4.08 -0.52
N LEU A 16 -4.93 3.60 0.43
CA LEU A 16 -3.71 2.85 0.13
C LEU A 16 -4.01 1.59 -0.68
N LEU A 17 -5.08 0.87 -0.33
CA LEU A 17 -5.49 -0.35 -1.00
C LEU A 17 -6.00 -0.07 -2.43
N ILE A 18 -6.81 0.97 -2.61
CA ILE A 18 -7.29 1.41 -3.93
C ILE A 18 -6.11 1.81 -4.82
N LEU A 19 -5.18 2.62 -4.31
CA LEU A 19 -4.00 3.06 -5.06
C LEU A 19 -3.08 1.88 -5.41
N THR A 20 -2.87 0.94 -4.49
CA THR A 20 -2.09 -0.28 -4.76
C THR A 20 -2.71 -1.10 -5.89
N ILE A 21 -4.05 -1.26 -5.89
CA ILE A 21 -4.75 -1.99 -6.96
C ILE A 21 -4.65 -1.24 -8.29
N LEU A 22 -4.93 0.06 -8.29
CA LEU A 22 -4.93 0.88 -9.51
C LEU A 22 -3.54 0.88 -10.17
N PHE A 23 -2.49 1.12 -9.38
CA PHE A 23 -1.12 1.09 -9.88
C PHE A 23 -0.62 -0.33 -10.16
N GLY A 24 -1.13 -1.35 -9.47
CA GLY A 24 -0.88 -2.75 -9.84
C GLY A 24 -1.44 -3.05 -11.22
N LEU A 25 -2.71 -2.69 -11.48
CA LEU A 25 -3.32 -2.87 -12.81
C LEU A 25 -2.53 -2.13 -13.88
N LEU A 26 -2.10 -0.89 -13.63
CA LEU A 26 -1.26 -0.13 -14.56
C LEU A 26 0.14 -0.74 -14.73
N ALA A 27 0.76 -1.28 -13.68
CA ALA A 27 2.09 -1.87 -13.74
C ALA A 27 2.11 -3.22 -14.48
N PHE A 28 1.03 -4.00 -14.40
CA PHE A 28 0.94 -5.33 -15.03
C PHE A 28 0.25 -5.32 -16.40
N PHE A 29 -0.73 -4.43 -16.61
CA PHE A 29 -1.53 -4.39 -17.84
C PHE A 29 -1.43 -3.05 -18.59
N GLY A 30 -0.81 -2.04 -18.00
CA GLY A 30 -0.61 -0.75 -18.64
C GLY A 30 0.58 -0.73 -19.61
N PRO A 31 0.79 0.38 -20.32
CA PRO A 31 1.89 0.54 -21.25
C PRO A 31 3.24 0.42 -20.52
N THR A 32 4.08 -0.51 -20.98
CA THR A 32 5.41 -0.73 -20.42
C THR A 32 6.43 0.31 -20.87
N ASP A 33 6.22 0.89 -22.06
CA ASP A 33 7.16 1.85 -22.65
C ASP A 33 6.84 3.29 -22.24
N GLY A 34 7.87 4.03 -21.85
CA GLY A 34 7.80 5.43 -21.46
C GLY A 34 7.69 5.68 -19.95
N SER A 35 7.60 6.96 -19.58
CA SER A 35 7.60 7.40 -18.18
C SER A 35 6.43 6.85 -17.37
N LEU A 36 5.28 6.59 -17.99
CA LEU A 36 4.09 6.08 -17.32
C LEU A 36 4.27 4.65 -16.79
N GLY A 37 4.93 3.77 -17.55
CA GLY A 37 5.22 2.39 -17.12
C GLY A 37 6.15 2.38 -15.91
N MET A 38 7.25 3.16 -15.98
CA MET A 38 8.20 3.31 -14.87
C MET A 38 7.54 3.89 -13.61
N ILE A 39 6.74 4.95 -13.75
CA ILE A 39 6.01 5.56 -12.64
C ILE A 39 5.03 4.56 -12.03
N SER A 40 4.33 3.79 -12.85
CA SER A 40 3.34 2.82 -12.38
C SER A 40 3.99 1.72 -11.54
N GLN A 41 5.13 1.20 -11.98
CA GLN A 41 5.90 0.20 -11.23
C GLN A 41 6.45 0.78 -9.92
N LEU A 42 6.99 2.00 -9.94
CA LEU A 42 7.49 2.68 -8.75
C LEU A 42 6.37 2.91 -7.73
N MET A 43 5.25 3.47 -8.16
CA MET A 43 4.10 3.73 -7.30
C MET A 43 3.50 2.43 -6.75
N PHE A 44 3.37 1.40 -7.57
CA PHE A 44 2.94 0.08 -7.12
C PHE A 44 3.87 -0.46 -6.04
N GLY A 45 5.19 -0.41 -6.25
CA GLY A 45 6.17 -0.86 -5.27
C GLY A 45 6.06 -0.11 -3.94
N ILE A 46 5.92 1.22 -3.97
CA ILE A 46 5.77 2.05 -2.77
C ILE A 46 4.47 1.70 -2.02
N PHE A 47 3.33 1.69 -2.71
CA PHE A 47 2.05 1.44 -2.06
C PHE A 47 1.94 0.01 -1.54
N ALA A 48 2.41 -0.98 -2.30
CA ALA A 48 2.47 -2.37 -1.85
C ALA A 48 3.35 -2.51 -0.60
N SER A 49 4.52 -1.85 -0.56
CA SER A 49 5.40 -1.89 0.61
C SER A 49 4.74 -1.29 1.85
N LEU A 50 4.07 -0.14 1.71
CA LEU A 50 3.30 0.47 2.80
C LEU A 50 2.15 -0.42 3.27
N LEU A 51 1.48 -1.12 2.36
CA LEU A 51 0.37 -2.02 2.68
C LEU A 51 0.88 -3.25 3.46
N VAL A 52 2.02 -3.81 3.06
CA VAL A 52 2.70 -4.88 3.78
C VAL A 52 3.10 -4.42 5.19
N LEU A 53 3.72 -3.25 5.32
CA LEU A 53 4.09 -2.69 6.63
C LEU A 53 2.86 -2.51 7.52
N TYR A 54 1.76 -1.99 6.98
CA TYR A 54 0.50 -1.88 7.70
C TYR A 54 0.03 -3.25 8.24
N PHE A 55 0.02 -4.29 7.39
CA PHE A 55 -0.40 -5.63 7.81
C PHE A 55 0.52 -6.24 8.85
N VAL A 56 1.84 -6.09 8.71
CA VAL A 56 2.82 -6.56 9.69
C VAL A 56 2.59 -5.88 11.04
N LEU A 57 2.44 -4.55 11.06
CA LEU A 57 2.19 -3.80 12.29
C LEU A 57 0.84 -4.19 12.93
N LYS A 58 -0.20 -4.34 12.11
CA LYS A 58 -1.52 -4.80 12.56
C LYS A 58 -1.46 -6.19 13.17
N PHE A 59 -0.70 -7.11 12.55
CA PHE A 59 -0.51 -8.47 13.04
C PHE A 59 0.23 -8.48 14.39
N ILE A 60 1.33 -7.74 14.51
CA ILE A 60 2.08 -7.60 15.76
C ILE A 60 1.19 -7.03 16.86
N GLN A 61 0.40 -5.99 16.56
CA GLN A 61 -0.52 -5.38 17.51
C GLN A 61 -1.59 -6.38 17.99
N LYS A 62 -2.12 -7.20 17.08
CA LYS A 62 -3.11 -8.24 17.43
C LYS A 62 -2.51 -9.33 18.33
N ARG A 63 -1.21 -9.63 18.20
CA ARG A 63 -0.50 -10.61 19.04
C ARG A 63 -0.11 -10.06 20.42
N LYS A 64 0.01 -8.74 20.55
CA LYS A 64 0.29 -8.04 21.82
C LYS A 64 -0.97 -7.72 22.65
N LYS A 65 -2.15 -8.01 22.10
CA LYS A 65 -3.45 -7.86 22.76
C LYS A 65 -3.93 -9.20 23.25
#